data_AF-E3N879-F1
#
_entry.id   AF-E3N879-F1
#
_cell.length_a   1.000
_cell.length_b   1.000
_cell.length_c   1.000
_cell.angle_alpha   90.00
_cell.angle_beta   90.00
_cell.angle_gamma   90.00
#
_symmetry.space_group_name_H-M   'P 1'
#
loop_
_entity.id
_entity.type
_entity.pdbx_description
1 polymer ?
#
loop_
_entity_poly.entity_id
_entity_poly.type
_entity_poly.pdbx_seq_one_letter_code
_entity_poly.pdbx_strand_id
1 'polypeptide(L)'
;MVLTPAEICRNHAVRSCILAEVIARNPIEIAYRNLCTKLGESAIEYLEFDYWYYRFYEGNHSLECDFNMKYVSWGKYSILIEKFRHNPKYRLLTTLPTDIILEISQCLDSEERLAFRQVSLGMKHICNAVPVELALSSLLVYEDKLEF
;
A
#
# COMPACT_ATOMS: atom_id res chain seq x y z
N MET A 1 21.41 8.91 -15.30
CA MET A 1 22.60 8.15 -14.84
C MET A 1 22.27 6.66 -14.95
N VAL A 2 23.04 5.89 -15.73
CA VAL A 2 22.85 4.44 -15.94
C VAL A 2 23.25 3.68 -14.66
N LEU A 3 22.58 2.57 -14.35
CA LEU A 3 22.96 1.71 -13.21
C LEU A 3 24.29 1.02 -13.51
N THR A 4 25.13 0.87 -12.49
CA THR A 4 26.33 0.04 -12.61
C THR A 4 25.92 -1.44 -12.64
N PRO A 5 26.70 -2.31 -13.31
CA PRO A 5 26.43 -3.76 -13.32
C PRO A 5 26.29 -4.37 -11.91
N ALA A 6 27.04 -3.85 -10.93
CA ALA A 6 26.97 -4.30 -9.53
C ALA A 6 25.62 -3.97 -8.87
N GLU A 7 25.05 -2.79 -9.14
CA GLU A 7 23.72 -2.41 -8.64
C GLU A 7 22.62 -3.25 -9.27
N ILE A 8 22.75 -3.58 -10.56
CA ILE A 8 21.81 -4.46 -11.26
C ILE A 8 21.83 -5.86 -10.63
N CYS A 9 23.01 -6.46 -10.45
CA CYS A 9 23.15 -7.76 -9.80
C CYS A 9 22.56 -7.79 -8.39
N ARG A 10 22.79 -6.72 -7.60
CA ARG A 10 22.20 -6.60 -6.25
C ARG A 10 20.67 -6.59 -6.30
N ASN A 11 20.08 -5.79 -7.19
CA ASN A 11 18.63 -5.69 -7.33
C ASN A 11 18.03 -7.03 -7.77
N HIS A 12 18.68 -7.74 -8.70
CA HIS A 12 18.27 -9.10 -9.09
C HIS A 12 18.32 -10.09 -7.92
N ALA A 13 19.35 -10.01 -7.08
CA ALA A 13 19.47 -10.87 -5.90
C ALA A 13 18.32 -10.61 -4.91
N VAL A 14 18.05 -9.33 -4.59
CA VAL A 14 16.94 -8.94 -3.70
C VAL A 14 15.61 -9.41 -4.25
N ARG A 15 15.32 -9.15 -5.53
CA ARG A 15 14.07 -9.56 -6.20
C ARG A 15 13.90 -11.07 -6.24
N SER A 16 14.99 -11.81 -6.46
CA SER A 16 14.97 -13.29 -6.38
C SER A 16 14.60 -13.78 -4.98
N CYS A 17 15.07 -13.11 -3.93
CA CYS A 17 14.66 -13.43 -2.56
C CYS A 17 13.17 -13.16 -2.33
N ILE A 18 12.63 -12.04 -2.82
CA ILE A 18 11.19 -11.74 -2.72
C ILE A 18 10.37 -12.81 -3.43
N LEU A 19 10.76 -13.17 -4.66
CA LEU A 19 10.09 -14.22 -5.43
C LEU A 19 10.10 -15.57 -4.68
N ALA A 20 11.20 -15.92 -4.01
CA ALA A 20 11.28 -17.14 -3.21
C ALA A 20 10.29 -17.13 -2.03
N GLU A 21 10.13 -15.99 -1.34
CA GLU A 21 9.15 -15.85 -0.25
C GLU A 21 7.70 -15.96 -0.76
N VAL A 22 7.41 -15.44 -1.97
CA VAL A 22 6.10 -15.56 -2.63
C VAL A 22 5.81 -17.01 -3.04
N ILE A 23 6.79 -17.70 -3.64
CA ILE A 23 6.66 -19.13 -3.99
C ILE A 23 6.41 -19.97 -2.73
N ALA A 24 7.06 -19.63 -1.61
CA ALA A 24 6.84 -20.26 -0.31
C ALA A 24 5.47 -19.91 0.31
N ARG A 25 4.68 -19.02 -0.31
CA ARG A 25 3.38 -18.53 0.17
C ARG A 25 3.44 -17.91 1.57
N ASN A 26 4.58 -17.30 1.91
CA ASN A 26 4.70 -16.57 3.17
C ASN A 26 3.85 -15.29 3.08
N PRO A 27 3.02 -14.98 4.09
CA PRO A 27 2.34 -13.69 4.21
C PRO A 27 3.31 -12.52 4.08
N ILE A 28 2.85 -11.40 3.54
CA ILE A 28 3.68 -10.26 3.17
C ILE A 28 4.52 -9.72 4.34
N GLU A 29 3.96 -9.69 5.55
CA GLU A 29 4.63 -9.20 6.75
C GLU A 29 5.76 -10.14 7.18
N ILE A 30 5.54 -11.46 7.04
CA ILE A 30 6.55 -12.48 7.34
C ILE A 30 7.64 -12.45 6.27
N ALA A 31 7.27 -12.36 5.00
CA ALA A 31 8.20 -12.27 3.88
C ALA A 31 9.12 -11.05 4.00
N TYR A 32 8.59 -9.87 4.33
CA TYR A 32 9.39 -8.66 4.53
C TYR A 32 10.37 -8.82 5.70
N ARG A 33 9.90 -9.34 6.84
CA ARG A 33 10.74 -9.56 8.01
C ARG A 33 11.88 -10.55 7.72
N ASN A 34 11.56 -11.65 7.04
CA ASN A 34 12.56 -12.65 6.63
C ASN A 34 13.62 -12.03 5.73
N LEU A 35 13.20 -11.18 4.79
CA LEU A 35 14.10 -10.49 3.89
C LEU A 35 15.02 -9.50 4.63
N CYS A 36 14.47 -8.66 5.52
CA CYS A 36 15.25 -7.75 6.34
C CYS A 36 16.24 -8.48 7.26
N THR A 37 15.85 -9.66 7.77
CA THR A 37 16.72 -10.49 8.62
C THR A 37 17.89 -11.07 7.81
N LYS A 38 17.66 -11.47 6.55
CA LYS A 38 18.66 -12.10 5.68
C LYS A 38 19.59 -11.09 5.00
N LEU A 39 19.06 -9.96 4.55
CA LEU A 39 19.76 -8.99 3.69
C LEU A 39 20.08 -7.67 4.42
N GLY A 40 19.50 -7.44 5.59
CA GLY A 40 19.61 -6.20 6.36
C GLY A 40 18.42 -5.25 6.15
N GLU A 41 18.14 -4.41 7.14
CA GLU A 41 16.99 -3.48 7.14
C GLU A 41 17.05 -2.40 6.04
N SER A 42 18.24 -2.16 5.47
CA SER A 42 18.45 -1.20 4.38
C SER A 42 18.58 -1.87 3.00
N ALA A 43 18.26 -3.16 2.89
CA ALA A 43 18.37 -3.90 1.63
C ALA A 43 17.35 -3.43 0.59
N ILE A 44 16.14 -3.06 1.03
CA ILE A 44 15.05 -2.58 0.18
C ILE A 44 14.06 -1.76 1.02
N GLU A 45 13.51 -0.69 0.45
CA GLU A 45 12.41 0.04 1.08
C GLU A 45 11.11 -0.78 1.03
N TYR A 46 10.27 -0.68 2.07
CA TYR A 46 9.01 -1.44 2.13
C TYR A 46 8.12 -1.23 0.89
N LEU A 47 8.05 0.00 0.38
CA LEU A 47 7.25 0.30 -0.81
C LEU A 47 7.78 -0.40 -2.08
N GLU A 48 9.11 -0.48 -2.23
CA GLU A 48 9.72 -1.22 -3.34
C GLU A 48 9.48 -2.72 -3.16
N PHE A 49 9.59 -3.24 -1.94
CA PHE A 49 9.27 -4.62 -1.61
C PHE A 49 7.81 -5.00 -1.91
N ASP A 50 6.85 -4.19 -1.45
CA ASP A 50 5.40 -4.39 -1.61
C ASP A 50 5.02 -4.55 -3.09
N TYR A 51 5.56 -3.67 -3.93
CA TYR A 51 5.40 -3.75 -5.38
C TYR A 51 5.89 -5.08 -5.95
N TRP A 52 7.13 -5.48 -5.63
CA TRP A 52 7.69 -6.72 -6.17
C TRP A 52 6.95 -7.96 -5.65
N TYR A 53 6.56 -7.95 -4.37
CA TYR A 53 5.82 -9.03 -3.76
C TYR A 53 4.49 -9.27 -4.47
N TYR A 54 3.66 -8.24 -4.63
CA TYR A 54 2.37 -8.40 -5.30
C TYR A 54 2.51 -8.70 -6.79
N ARG A 55 3.48 -8.10 -7.48
CA ARG A 55 3.79 -8.45 -8.88
C ARG A 55 4.09 -9.94 -9.05
N PHE A 56 4.90 -10.50 -8.16
CA PHE A 56 5.22 -11.92 -8.18
C PHE A 56 4.03 -12.78 -7.76
N TYR A 57 3.26 -12.33 -6.78
CA TYR A 57 2.06 -13.01 -6.30
C TYR A 57 1.00 -13.15 -7.41
N GLU A 58 0.87 -12.14 -8.26
CA GLU A 58 0.00 -12.13 -9.45
C GLU A 58 0.54 -12.97 -10.63
N GLY A 59 1.72 -13.58 -10.48
CA GLY A 59 2.30 -14.53 -11.44
C GLY A 59 3.33 -13.93 -12.41
N ASN A 60 3.66 -12.64 -12.32
CA ASN A 60 4.71 -12.05 -13.14
C ASN A 60 6.08 -12.18 -12.48
N HIS A 61 6.77 -13.31 -12.73
CA HIS A 61 8.05 -13.64 -12.09
C HIS A 61 9.29 -13.00 -12.74
N SER A 62 9.12 -12.04 -13.66
CA SER A 62 10.28 -11.36 -14.27
C SER A 62 11.02 -10.52 -13.22
N LEU A 63 12.33 -10.76 -13.09
CA LEU A 63 13.21 -9.96 -12.22
C LEU A 63 13.57 -8.61 -12.85
N GLU A 64 13.33 -8.47 -14.16
CA GLU A 64 13.52 -7.23 -14.88
C GLU A 64 12.34 -6.29 -14.65
N CYS A 65 12.70 -5.01 -14.53
CA CYS A 65 11.74 -3.93 -14.44
C CYS A 65 11.93 -3.06 -15.69
N ASP A 66 10.90 -2.94 -16.52
CA ASP A 66 10.85 -1.88 -17.54
C ASP A 66 10.80 -0.48 -16.89
N PHE A 67 10.59 -0.44 -15.56
CA PHE A 67 10.51 0.76 -14.75
C PHE A 67 11.90 1.19 -14.29
N ASN A 68 12.39 2.29 -14.87
CA ASN A 68 13.58 2.98 -14.41
C ASN A 68 13.24 3.79 -13.13
N MET A 69 13.00 3.08 -12.02
CA MET A 69 12.74 3.65 -10.71
C MET A 69 14.05 4.22 -10.14
N LYS A 70 14.51 5.34 -10.70
CA LYS A 70 15.63 6.08 -10.14
C LYS A 70 15.11 7.15 -9.19
N TYR A 71 15.30 6.85 -7.91
CA TYR A 71 15.51 7.78 -6.82
C TYR A 71 15.86 9.18 -7.33
N VAL A 72 14.92 10.10 -7.11
CA VAL A 72 15.24 11.51 -6.99
C VAL A 72 16.14 11.60 -5.77
N SER A 73 17.39 11.99 -5.97
CA SER A 73 18.31 12.33 -4.89
C SER A 73 17.61 13.31 -3.95
N TRP A 74 17.36 12.87 -2.71
CA TRP A 74 16.61 13.62 -1.70
C TRP A 74 17.50 14.71 -1.11
N GLY A 75 17.60 15.82 -1.84
CA GLY A 75 17.86 17.13 -1.25
C GLY A 75 16.68 17.49 -0.35
N LYS A 76 16.81 17.16 0.93
CA LYS A 76 16.19 17.78 2.11
C LYS A 76 14.88 18.53 1.81
N TYR A 77 13.75 17.83 1.90
CA TYR A 77 12.39 18.39 2.00
C TYR A 77 11.98 19.42 0.91
N SER A 78 11.43 18.93 -0.22
CA SER A 78 10.29 19.55 -0.97
C SER A 78 9.96 18.86 -2.31
N ILE A 79 10.80 17.93 -2.81
CA ILE A 79 10.61 17.33 -4.16
C ILE A 79 9.75 16.04 -4.17
N LEU A 80 9.39 15.49 -3.01
CA LEU A 80 8.62 14.24 -2.93
C LEU A 80 7.21 14.35 -3.53
N ILE A 81 6.65 15.57 -3.65
CA ILE A 81 5.27 15.73 -4.15
C ILE A 81 5.22 15.69 -5.68
N GLU A 82 6.29 16.05 -6.39
CA GLU A 82 6.18 16.35 -7.83
C GLU A 82 6.52 15.19 -8.77
N LYS A 83 7.42 14.29 -8.35
CA LYS A 83 7.80 13.10 -9.16
C LYS A 83 6.94 11.87 -8.92
N PHE A 84 6.31 11.73 -7.75
CA PHE A 84 5.24 10.75 -7.57
C PHE A 84 3.98 11.13 -8.37
N ARG A 85 3.74 12.44 -8.58
CA ARG A 85 2.58 12.95 -9.34
C ARG A 85 2.50 12.48 -10.78
N HIS A 86 3.64 12.13 -11.39
CA HIS A 86 3.75 11.75 -12.80
C HIS A 86 4.05 10.27 -13.02
N ASN A 87 4.00 9.43 -11.96
CA ASN A 87 4.06 7.99 -12.12
C ASN A 87 2.62 7.43 -12.20
N PRO A 88 2.12 7.07 -13.40
CA PRO A 88 0.71 6.68 -13.58
C PRO A 88 0.35 5.33 -12.94
N LYS A 89 1.30 4.61 -12.34
CA LYS A 89 1.06 3.28 -11.76
C LYS A 89 0.90 3.26 -10.23
N TYR A 90 1.29 4.31 -9.51
CA TYR A 90 1.17 4.36 -8.04
C TYR A 90 0.74 5.74 -7.59
N ARG A 91 -0.53 5.85 -7.21
CA ARG A 91 -1.03 6.98 -6.41
C ARG A 91 -1.20 6.49 -4.99
N LEU A 92 -0.62 7.20 -4.02
CA LEU A 92 -0.95 6.99 -2.61
C LEU A 92 -2.46 7.21 -2.47
N LEU A 93 -3.11 6.44 -1.60
CA LEU A 93 -4.54 6.58 -1.33
C LEU A 93 -4.93 8.03 -1.00
N THR A 94 -4.09 8.75 -0.26
CA THR A 94 -4.28 10.17 0.10
C THR A 94 -4.05 11.15 -1.04
N THR A 95 -3.43 10.71 -2.14
CA THR A 95 -3.16 11.52 -3.34
C THR A 95 -4.11 11.21 -4.48
N LEU A 96 -5.00 10.22 -4.30
CA LEU A 96 -6.05 9.95 -5.26
C LEU A 96 -7.03 11.13 -5.30
N PRO A 97 -7.51 11.51 -6.50
CA PRO A 97 -8.64 12.41 -6.64
C PRO A 97 -9.83 11.91 -5.81
N THR A 98 -10.52 12.84 -5.16
CA THR A 98 -11.61 12.52 -4.22
C THR A 98 -12.79 11.82 -4.90
N ASP A 99 -12.99 12.07 -6.20
CA ASP A 99 -13.98 11.41 -7.06
C ASP A 99 -13.74 9.90 -7.18
N ILE A 100 -12.48 9.46 -7.32
CA ILE A 100 -12.13 8.03 -7.36
C ILE A 100 -12.39 7.38 -5.99
N ILE A 101 -11.99 8.05 -4.91
CA ILE A 101 -12.21 7.56 -3.55
C ILE A 101 -13.71 7.46 -3.24
N LEU A 102 -14.49 8.44 -3.72
CA LEU A 102 -15.94 8.45 -3.60
C LEU A 102 -16.56 7.26 -4.32
N GLU A 103 -16.15 6.99 -5.57
CA GLU A 103 -16.61 5.83 -6.34
C GLU A 103 -16.30 4.50 -5.61
N ILE A 104 -15.07 4.35 -5.09
CA ILE A 104 -14.70 3.19 -4.27
C ILE A 104 -15.62 3.08 -3.04
N SER A 105 -15.87 4.20 -2.34
CA SER A 105 -16.69 4.21 -1.13
C SER A 105 -18.14 3.80 -1.36
N GLN A 106 -18.65 3.94 -2.60
CA GLN A 106 -19.98 3.51 -3.00
C GLN A 106 -20.05 2.00 -3.28
N CYS A 107 -18.91 1.36 -3.55
CA CYS A 107 -18.82 -0.08 -3.74
C CYS A 107 -18.65 -0.87 -2.43
N LEU A 108 -18.33 -0.20 -1.32
CA LEU A 108 -18.12 -0.82 -0.01
C LEU A 108 -19.44 -1.07 0.72
N ASP A 109 -19.50 -2.17 1.48
CA ASP A 109 -20.62 -2.40 2.39
C ASP A 109 -20.59 -1.45 3.61
N SER A 110 -21.59 -1.56 4.48
CA SER A 110 -21.69 -0.67 5.66
C SER A 110 -20.55 -0.85 6.66
N GLU A 111 -20.03 -2.07 6.83
CA GLU A 111 -18.95 -2.38 7.78
C GLU A 111 -17.59 -1.98 7.21
N GLU A 112 -17.32 -2.32 5.95
CA GLU A 112 -16.12 -1.93 5.22
C GLU A 112 -16.00 -0.40 5.12
N ARG A 113 -17.12 0.29 4.85
CA ARG A 113 -17.15 1.75 4.79
C ARG A 113 -16.88 2.40 6.15
N LEU A 114 -17.28 1.76 7.25
CA LEU A 114 -16.93 2.23 8.60
C LEU A 114 -15.44 2.10 8.88
N ALA A 115 -14.81 0.99 8.50
CA ALA A 115 -13.36 0.84 8.60
C ALA A 115 -12.65 1.88 7.72
N PHE A 116 -13.11 2.07 6.48
CA PHE A 116 -12.56 3.04 5.54
C PHE A 116 -12.66 4.48 6.07
N ARG A 117 -13.77 4.83 6.72
CA ARG A 117 -14.00 6.13 7.38
C ARG A 117 -12.98 6.43 8.49
N GLN A 118 -12.42 5.41 9.15
CA GLN A 118 -11.48 5.58 10.26
C GLN A 118 -10.03 5.83 9.81
N VAL A 119 -9.72 5.60 8.54
CA VAL A 119 -8.35 5.67 8.01
C VAL A 119 -7.76 7.08 8.10
N SER A 120 -8.55 8.11 7.78
CA SER A 120 -8.10 9.51 7.86
C SER A 120 -9.26 10.49 7.94
N LEU A 121 -8.97 11.74 8.30
CA LEU A 121 -9.97 12.81 8.28
C LEU A 121 -10.56 13.02 6.87
N GLY A 122 -9.72 12.92 5.82
CA GLY A 122 -10.17 13.02 4.43
C GLY A 122 -11.16 11.92 4.06
N MET A 123 -10.84 10.66 4.38
CA MET A 123 -11.76 9.53 4.16
C MET A 123 -13.04 9.68 4.96
N LYS A 124 -12.95 10.18 6.19
CA LYS A 124 -14.13 10.47 7.02
C LYS A 124 -15.08 11.44 6.33
N HIS A 125 -14.57 12.52 5.75
CA HIS A 125 -15.40 13.48 5.03
C HIS A 125 -16.05 12.89 3.79
N ILE A 126 -15.32 12.09 3.01
CA ILE A 126 -15.83 11.45 1.79
C ILE A 126 -16.92 10.42 2.15
N CYS A 127 -16.66 9.52 3.10
CA CYS A 127 -17.64 8.52 3.53
C CYS A 127 -18.90 9.16 4.14
N ASN A 128 -18.77 10.27 4.87
CA ASN A 128 -19.92 10.99 5.42
C ASN A 128 -20.76 11.69 4.34
N ALA A 129 -20.19 11.98 3.16
CA ALA A 129 -20.92 12.58 2.05
C ALA A 129 -21.83 11.57 1.33
N VAL A 130 -21.57 10.27 1.49
CA VAL A 130 -22.40 9.20 0.95
C VAL A 130 -23.46 8.82 1.99
N PRO A 131 -24.77 8.98 1.69
CA PRO A 131 -25.81 8.56 2.60
C PRO A 131 -25.72 7.06 2.88
N VAL A 132 -25.99 6.66 4.13
CA VAL A 132 -26.11 5.26 4.52
C VAL A 132 -27.60 4.94 4.54
N GLU A 133 -28.08 4.15 3.59
CA GLU A 133 -29.43 3.58 3.69
C GLU A 133 -29.39 2.36 4.62
N LEU A 134 -29.74 2.60 5.89
CA LEU A 134 -29.92 1.53 6.86
C LEU A 134 -31.33 0.95 6.67
N ALA A 135 -31.47 -0.03 5.78
CA ALA A 135 -32.78 -0.64 5.49
C ALA A 135 -33.39 -1.35 6.73
N LEU A 136 -32.56 -1.88 7.63
CA LEU A 136 -32.99 -2.53 8.89
C LEU A 136 -31.87 -2.43 9.95
N SER A 137 -31.82 -1.33 10.69
CA SER A 137 -30.90 -1.21 11.84
C SER A 137 -31.63 -1.45 13.16
N SER A 138 -31.33 -2.56 13.83
CA SER A 138 -31.71 -2.76 15.24
C SER A 138 -30.62 -2.18 16.13
N LEU A 139 -30.88 -1.03 16.76
CA LEU A 139 -30.01 -0.47 17.79
C LEU A 139 -30.37 -1.13 19.13
N LEU A 140 -29.59 -2.12 19.56
CA LEU A 140 -29.73 -2.72 20.88
C LEU A 140 -28.99 -1.82 21.89
N VAL A 141 -29.76 -1.03 22.64
CA VAL A 141 -29.24 -0.24 23.77
C VAL A 141 -29.34 -1.11 25.02
N TYR A 142 -28.19 -1.46 25.59
CA TYR A 142 -28.13 -2.11 26.89
C TYR A 142 -28.17 -1.03 27.97
N GLU A 143 -29.24 -1.02 28.78
CA GLU A 143 -29.29 -0.24 30.02
C GLU A 143 -28.41 -0.93 31.07
N ASP A 144 -27.09 -0.74 30.99
CA ASP A 144 -26.26 -0.98 32.16
C ASP A 144 -26.50 0.19 33.12
N LYS A 145 -27.31 -0.06 34.17
CA LYS A 145 -27.40 0.81 35.34
C LYS A 145 -25.99 1.04 35.87
N LEU A 146 -25.44 2.22 35.60
CA LEU A 146 -24.31 2.75 36.35
C LEU A 146 -24.82 3.10 37.75
N GLU A 147 -24.74 2.11 38.65
CA GLU A 147 -24.86 2.37 40.08
C GLU A 147 -23.59 3.10 40.53
N PHE A 148 -23.77 4.37 40.92
CA PHE A 148 -22.74 5.22 41.53
C PHE A 148 -22.68 5.02 43.03
#